data_AF-A0A7R7GLM6-F1
#
_entry.id   AF-A0A7R7GLM6-F1
#
_cell.length_a   1.000
_cell.length_b   1.000
_cell.length_c   1.000
_cell.angle_alpha   90.00
_cell.angle_beta   90.00
_cell.angle_gamma   90.00
#
_symmetry.space_group_name_H-M   'P 1'
#
loop_
_entity.id
_entity.type
_entity.pdbx_description
1 polymer ?
#
loop_
_entity_poly.entity_id
_entity_poly.type
_entity_poly.pdbx_seq_one_letter_code
_entity_poly.pdbx_strand_id
1 'polypeptide(L)'
;MLELPRYSSWHYRRYGVEALLAMGRKAESVQYADASRGLNQPDSVIDQACEEILISSGLCEEAYRRYGLSAAVGNSYIARFRSVAKRYPMKDKLQILSDLIATTPGEEGKWFATAKELGFYDLALELANRSPCDPKTLTRAARDYLDSEPAFALGSAIAALRWLSEGWGYEVTSIDVEEAYDRAMDVAAKLNMVGDVNERIRQLGEASDNIAVQFVRKAVQERMRAAYKVLHYLQEQQDIHLEVKARKVT
;
A
#
# COMPACT_ATOMS: atom_id res chain seq x y z
N MET A 1 19.38 -26.79 41.78
CA MET A 1 19.81 -25.76 40.81
C MET A 1 19.73 -26.41 39.45
N LEU A 2 18.71 -26.12 38.64
CA LEU A 2 18.61 -26.69 37.29
C LEU A 2 19.71 -26.06 36.44
N GLU A 3 20.74 -26.83 36.10
CA GLU A 3 21.77 -26.39 35.15
C GLU A 3 21.09 -26.15 33.80
N LEU A 4 20.92 -24.87 33.48
CA LEU A 4 20.34 -24.44 32.21
C LEU A 4 21.32 -24.76 31.08
N PRO A 5 20.90 -25.45 30.02
CA PRO A 5 21.76 -25.79 28.89
C PRO A 5 22.49 -24.55 28.35
N ARG A 6 23.77 -24.72 27.98
CA ARG A 6 24.61 -23.67 27.36
C ARG A 6 24.09 -23.18 26.01
N TYR A 7 23.14 -23.88 25.39
CA TYR A 7 22.52 -23.48 24.14
C TYR A 7 21.25 -22.67 24.40
N SER A 8 21.28 -21.37 24.04
CA SER A 8 20.13 -20.44 24.09
C SER A 8 19.09 -20.71 22.98
N SER A 9 18.80 -21.98 22.69
CA SER A 9 17.78 -22.34 21.71
C SER A 9 16.38 -22.07 22.29
N TRP A 10 15.60 -21.24 21.59
CA TRP A 10 14.23 -20.92 21.97
C TRP A 10 13.34 -22.15 22.20
N HIS A 11 13.55 -23.20 21.40
CA HIS A 11 12.79 -24.45 21.50
C HIS A 11 12.80 -25.09 22.89
N TYR A 12 13.90 -24.94 23.64
CA TYR A 12 13.98 -25.42 25.02
C TYR A 12 13.67 -24.32 26.03
N ARG A 13 14.07 -23.09 25.74
CA ARG A 13 13.87 -21.96 26.67
C ARG A 13 12.40 -21.60 26.86
N ARG A 14 11.51 -21.86 25.89
CA ARG A 14 10.05 -21.69 26.11
C ARG A 14 9.52 -22.40 27.36
N TYR A 15 10.05 -23.58 27.71
CA TYR A 15 9.62 -24.29 28.92
C TYR A 15 10.14 -23.63 30.20
N GLY A 16 11.32 -22.98 30.14
CA GLY A 16 11.83 -22.16 31.25
C GLY A 16 10.98 -20.90 31.46
N VAL A 17 10.52 -20.27 30.37
CA VAL A 17 9.53 -19.17 30.39
C VAL A 17 8.24 -19.66 31.05
N GLU A 18 7.65 -20.77 30.57
CA GLU A 18 6.43 -21.36 31.13
C GLU A 18 6.57 -21.68 32.64
N ALA A 19 7.72 -22.23 33.07
CA ALA A 19 8.00 -22.51 34.47
C ALA A 19 8.08 -21.24 35.33
N LEU A 20 8.72 -20.17 34.85
CA LEU A 20 8.77 -18.88 35.53
C LEU A 20 7.39 -18.24 35.65
N LEU A 21 6.54 -18.37 34.63
CA LEU A 21 5.15 -17.91 34.67
C LEU A 21 4.31 -18.69 35.69
N ALA A 22 4.47 -20.01 35.76
CA ALA A 22 3.79 -20.85 36.76
C ALA A 22 4.18 -20.47 38.20
N MET A 23 5.42 -19.99 38.40
CA MET A 23 5.88 -19.45 39.68
C MET A 23 5.44 -17.99 39.95
N GLY A 24 4.67 -17.37 39.05
CA GLY A 24 4.25 -15.97 39.15
C GLY A 24 5.36 -14.94 38.86
N ARG A 25 6.55 -15.39 38.44
CA ARG A 25 7.75 -14.56 38.21
C ARG A 25 7.74 -13.95 36.79
N LYS A 26 6.69 -13.17 36.49
CA LYS A 26 6.42 -12.67 35.13
C LYS A 26 7.53 -11.79 34.55
N ALA A 27 8.09 -10.86 35.34
CA ALA A 27 9.16 -9.98 34.87
C ALA A 27 10.43 -10.76 34.52
N GLU A 28 10.80 -11.74 35.34
CA GLU A 28 11.95 -12.62 35.10
C GLU A 28 11.71 -13.52 33.88
N SER A 29 10.46 -13.94 33.65
CA SER A 29 10.08 -14.68 32.45
C SER A 29 10.33 -13.88 31.16
N VAL A 30 10.02 -12.58 31.16
CA VAL A 30 10.31 -11.69 30.01
C VAL A 30 11.82 -11.54 29.81
N GLN A 31 12.57 -11.30 30.88
CA GLN A 31 14.04 -11.20 30.81
C GLN A 31 14.67 -12.49 30.30
N TYR A 32 14.16 -13.63 30.76
CA TYR A 32 14.64 -14.95 30.35
C TYR A 32 14.33 -15.25 28.88
N ALA A 33 13.16 -14.83 28.39
CA ALA A 33 12.79 -14.90 26.98
C ALA A 33 13.68 -14.00 26.12
N ASP A 34 13.86 -12.72 26.49
CA ASP A 34 14.76 -11.78 25.78
C ASP A 34 16.20 -12.29 25.71
N ALA A 35 16.70 -12.92 26.79
CA ALA A 35 18.04 -13.52 26.83
C ALA A 35 18.20 -14.75 25.90
N SER A 36 17.11 -15.20 25.27
CA SER A 36 17.12 -16.25 24.25
C SER A 36 17.43 -15.72 22.85
N ARG A 37 17.40 -14.40 22.62
CA ARG A 37 17.67 -13.80 21.32
C ARG A 37 19.11 -14.07 20.87
N GLY A 38 19.31 -14.15 19.55
CA GLY A 38 20.64 -14.37 18.97
C GLY A 38 20.60 -15.03 17.59
N LEU A 39 21.77 -15.46 17.11
CA LEU A 39 21.92 -16.05 15.79
C LEU A 39 20.97 -17.25 15.60
N ASN A 40 20.20 -17.24 14.51
CA ASN A 40 19.24 -18.27 14.12
C ASN A 40 18.08 -18.49 15.10
N GLN A 41 17.77 -17.51 15.95
CA GLN A 41 16.61 -17.58 16.85
C GLN A 41 15.35 -17.01 16.18
N PRO A 42 14.17 -17.57 16.47
CA PRO A 42 12.92 -17.07 15.93
C PRO A 42 12.46 -15.84 16.74
N ASP A 43 13.12 -14.69 16.52
CA ASP A 43 12.90 -13.46 17.28
C ASP A 43 11.42 -13.04 17.31
N SER A 44 10.68 -13.22 16.21
CA SER A 44 9.23 -12.94 16.17
C SER A 44 8.40 -13.79 17.15
N VAL A 45 8.80 -15.04 17.39
CA VAL A 45 8.13 -15.94 18.33
C VAL A 45 8.53 -15.59 19.77
N ILE A 46 9.78 -15.18 19.99
CA ILE A 46 10.25 -14.66 21.27
C ILE A 46 9.45 -13.39 21.63
N ASP A 47 9.27 -12.49 20.66
CA ASP A 47 8.52 -11.25 20.83
C ASP A 47 7.05 -11.50 21.14
N GLN A 48 6.42 -12.48 20.49
CA GLN A 48 5.06 -12.90 20.82
C GLN A 48 4.93 -13.40 22.25
N ALA A 49 5.87 -14.23 22.72
CA ALA A 49 5.86 -14.70 24.10
C ALA A 49 6.04 -13.55 25.10
N CYS A 50 6.99 -12.64 24.84
CA CYS A 50 7.19 -11.46 25.68
C CYS A 50 5.95 -10.54 25.69
N GLU A 51 5.34 -10.31 24.53
CA GLU A 51 4.10 -9.55 24.35
C GLU A 51 2.97 -10.13 25.20
N GLU A 52 2.70 -11.44 25.08
CA GLU A 52 1.63 -12.12 25.81
C GLU A 52 1.81 -12.03 27.33
N ILE A 53 3.05 -12.17 27.82
CA ILE A 53 3.36 -12.06 29.25
C ILE A 53 3.06 -10.66 29.76
N LEU A 54 3.48 -9.61 29.04
CA LEU A 54 3.24 -8.22 29.42
C LEU A 54 1.75 -7.86 29.38
N ILE A 55 1.03 -8.28 28.33
CA ILE A 55 -0.42 -8.09 28.23
C ILE A 55 -1.13 -8.77 29.40
N SER A 56 -0.78 -10.03 29.74
CA SER A 56 -1.35 -10.74 30.90
C SER A 56 -1.06 -10.09 32.25
N SER A 57 -0.11 -9.15 32.28
CA SER A 57 0.30 -8.39 33.46
C SER A 57 -0.33 -6.99 33.50
N GLY A 58 -1.19 -6.65 32.53
CA GLY A 58 -1.78 -5.32 32.41
C GLY A 58 -0.83 -4.25 31.86
N LEU A 59 0.37 -4.64 31.38
CA LEU A 59 1.40 -3.74 30.88
C LEU A 59 1.28 -3.55 29.36
N CYS A 60 0.06 -3.25 28.87
CA CYS A 60 -0.24 -3.18 27.44
C CYS A 60 0.58 -2.13 26.68
N GLU A 61 0.82 -0.96 27.28
CA GLU A 61 1.63 0.09 26.64
C GLU A 61 3.09 -0.34 26.45
N GLU A 62 3.66 -1.00 27.45
CA GLU A 62 5.03 -1.52 27.37
C GLU A 62 5.13 -2.68 26.38
N ALA A 63 4.12 -3.57 26.36
CA ALA A 63 4.00 -4.66 25.39
C ALA A 63 4.02 -4.11 23.95
N TYR A 64 3.20 -3.09 23.69
CA TYR A 64 3.12 -2.46 22.37
C TYR A 64 4.47 -1.86 21.94
N ARG A 65 5.05 -1.03 22.82
CA ARG A 65 6.28 -0.28 22.53
C ARG A 65 7.47 -1.21 22.24
N ARG A 66 7.55 -2.34 22.94
CA ARG A 66 8.72 -3.24 22.84
C ARG A 66 8.54 -4.37 21.85
N TYR A 67 7.33 -4.91 21.73
CA TYR A 67 7.10 -6.16 21.02
C TYR A 67 5.91 -6.10 20.07
N GLY A 68 4.94 -5.21 20.29
CA GLY A 68 3.68 -5.20 19.53
C GLY A 68 3.84 -5.11 18.02
N LEU A 69 4.86 -4.39 17.53
CA LEU A 69 5.12 -4.23 16.10
C LEU A 69 5.94 -5.37 15.48
N SER A 70 6.85 -5.97 16.24
CA SER A 70 7.76 -7.04 15.78
C SER A 70 7.17 -8.43 15.97
N ALA A 71 6.33 -8.62 17.00
CA ALA A 71 5.51 -9.82 17.21
C ALA A 71 4.39 -9.96 16.15
N ALA A 72 4.07 -8.87 15.46
CA ALA A 72 3.04 -8.84 14.42
C ALA A 72 3.52 -9.60 13.16
N VAL A 73 3.10 -10.85 13.05
CA VAL A 73 3.31 -11.68 11.85
C VAL A 73 2.03 -11.67 11.01
N GLY A 74 2.17 -11.55 9.69
CA GLY A 74 1.05 -11.63 8.77
C GLY A 74 1.53 -11.89 7.34
N ASN A 75 0.76 -12.67 6.59
CA ASN A 75 1.06 -13.00 5.18
C ASN A 75 0.85 -11.79 4.24
N SER A 76 0.30 -10.68 4.75
CA SER A 76 0.15 -9.41 4.05
C SER A 76 0.21 -8.24 5.04
N TYR A 77 0.49 -7.04 4.52
CA TYR A 77 0.57 -5.80 5.30
C TYR A 77 -0.72 -5.52 6.07
N ILE A 78 -1.88 -5.75 5.44
CA ILE A 78 -3.16 -5.56 6.12
C ILE A 78 -3.44 -6.62 7.19
N ALA A 79 -3.04 -7.88 6.96
CA ALA A 79 -3.16 -8.91 7.98
C ALA A 79 -2.28 -8.58 9.21
N ARG A 80 -1.07 -8.06 8.97
CA ARG A 80 -0.17 -7.56 10.01
C ARG A 80 -0.78 -6.37 10.76
N PHE A 81 -1.37 -5.40 10.07
CA PHE A 81 -2.09 -4.30 10.73
C PHE A 81 -3.25 -4.81 11.59
N ARG A 82 -4.12 -5.67 11.03
CA ARG A 82 -5.30 -6.19 11.73
C ARG A 82 -4.92 -7.01 12.96
N SER A 83 -3.80 -7.74 12.95
CA SER A 83 -3.35 -8.50 14.13
C SER A 83 -2.94 -7.56 15.27
N VAL A 84 -2.22 -6.47 14.98
CA VAL A 84 -1.86 -5.44 15.98
C VAL A 84 -3.11 -4.71 16.47
N ALA A 85 -3.96 -4.22 15.57
CA ALA A 85 -5.17 -3.49 15.92
C ALA A 85 -6.14 -4.33 16.78
N LYS A 86 -6.18 -5.65 16.57
CA LYS A 86 -6.97 -6.57 17.41
C LYS A 86 -6.39 -6.71 18.82
N ARG A 87 -5.07 -6.76 18.97
CA ARG A 87 -4.41 -6.87 20.29
C ARG A 87 -4.44 -5.56 21.07
N TYR A 88 -4.38 -4.43 20.37
CA TYR A 88 -4.35 -3.10 20.96
C TYR A 88 -5.56 -2.25 20.53
N PRO A 89 -6.79 -2.64 20.91
CA PRO A 89 -8.00 -1.92 20.49
C PRO A 89 -8.11 -0.51 21.09
N MET A 90 -7.33 -0.23 22.15
CA MET A 90 -7.26 1.08 22.80
C MET A 90 -6.39 2.09 22.05
N LYS A 91 -5.56 1.63 21.09
CA LYS A 91 -4.66 2.50 20.33
C LYS A 91 -5.35 3.02 19.08
N ASP A 92 -5.01 4.26 18.73
CA ASP A 92 -5.50 4.86 17.51
C ASP A 92 -4.97 4.09 16.27
N LYS A 93 -5.86 3.88 15.29
CA LYS A 93 -5.55 3.09 14.10
C LYS A 93 -4.50 3.76 13.22
N LEU A 94 -4.53 5.09 13.11
CA LEU A 94 -3.55 5.84 12.35
C LEU A 94 -2.18 5.72 13.02
N GLN A 95 -2.12 5.83 14.35
CA GLN A 95 -0.89 5.62 15.11
C GLN A 95 -0.30 4.22 14.88
N ILE A 96 -1.12 3.16 14.98
CA ILE A 96 -0.68 1.78 14.72
C ILE A 96 -0.11 1.64 13.30
N LEU A 97 -0.80 2.21 12.31
CA LEU A 97 -0.35 2.15 10.92
C LEU A 97 0.97 2.89 10.73
N SER A 98 1.10 4.10 11.26
CA SER A 98 2.34 4.90 11.19
C SER A 98 3.52 4.19 11.83
N ASP A 99 3.33 3.59 13.00
CA ASP A 99 4.36 2.83 13.71
C ASP A 99 4.79 1.60 12.90
N LEU A 100 3.83 0.89 12.29
CA LEU A 100 4.11 -0.25 11.42
C LEU A 100 4.88 0.14 10.16
N ILE A 101 4.52 1.25 9.52
CA ILE A 101 5.23 1.79 8.35
C ILE A 101 6.69 2.09 8.72
N ALA A 102 6.94 2.69 9.88
CA ALA A 102 8.28 2.99 10.36
C ALA A 102 9.15 1.73 10.57
N THR A 103 8.55 0.54 10.70
CA THR A 103 9.31 -0.72 10.79
C THR A 103 9.80 -1.27 9.44
N THR A 104 9.35 -0.71 8.32
CA THR A 104 9.70 -1.19 6.97
C THR A 104 10.16 -0.04 6.06
N PRO A 105 11.29 0.61 6.38
CA PRO A 105 11.81 1.72 5.58
C PRO A 105 12.13 1.26 4.15
N GLY A 106 11.70 2.03 3.15
CA GLY A 106 11.86 1.72 1.72
C GLY A 106 10.75 0.84 1.14
N GLU A 107 9.80 0.37 1.96
CA GLU A 107 8.65 -0.45 1.55
C GLU A 107 7.29 0.19 1.87
N GLU A 108 7.27 1.49 2.14
CA GLU A 108 6.09 2.32 2.45
C GLU A 108 4.92 2.08 1.48
N GLY A 109 5.18 2.00 0.18
CA GLY A 109 4.16 1.80 -0.86
C GLY A 109 3.37 0.50 -0.70
N LYS A 110 3.92 -0.51 -0.01
CA LYS A 110 3.20 -1.76 0.29
C LYS A 110 2.09 -1.57 1.33
N TRP A 111 2.12 -0.49 2.10
CA TRP A 111 1.06 -0.11 3.04
C TRP A 111 -0.09 0.67 2.39
N PHE A 112 0.00 1.01 1.09
CA PHE A 112 -1.06 1.73 0.34
C PHE A 112 -2.44 1.10 0.53
N ALA A 113 -2.54 -0.21 0.29
CA ALA A 113 -3.82 -0.91 0.36
C ALA A 113 -4.41 -0.87 1.78
N THR A 114 -3.56 -0.96 2.81
CA THR A 114 -3.96 -0.85 4.21
C THR A 114 -4.48 0.56 4.53
N ALA A 115 -3.74 1.61 4.14
CA ALA A 115 -4.15 2.99 4.37
C ALA A 115 -5.49 3.31 3.67
N LYS A 116 -5.63 2.87 2.41
CA LYS A 116 -6.88 2.98 1.63
C LYS A 116 -8.05 2.27 2.32
N GLU A 117 -7.88 1.03 2.75
CA GLU A 117 -8.95 0.27 3.44
C GLU A 117 -9.38 0.91 4.76
N LEU A 118 -8.51 1.70 5.40
CA LEU A 118 -8.83 2.45 6.61
C LEU A 118 -9.44 3.84 6.33
N GLY A 119 -9.56 4.24 5.06
CA GLY A 119 -10.07 5.56 4.65
C GLY A 119 -9.05 6.68 4.74
N PHE A 120 -7.76 6.38 4.94
CA PHE A 120 -6.70 7.39 4.99
C PHE A 120 -6.14 7.66 3.60
N TYR A 121 -6.93 8.30 2.74
CA TYR A 121 -6.62 8.47 1.32
C TYR A 121 -5.38 9.34 1.07
N ASP A 122 -5.21 10.43 1.81
CA ASP A 122 -4.02 11.29 1.69
C ASP A 122 -2.74 10.54 2.04
N LEU A 123 -2.77 9.80 3.17
CA LEU A 123 -1.66 8.94 3.57
C LEU A 123 -1.40 7.84 2.54
N ALA A 124 -2.45 7.21 2.00
CA ALA A 124 -2.28 6.21 0.95
C ALA A 124 -1.53 6.79 -0.25
N LEU A 125 -1.91 7.97 -0.74
CA LEU A 125 -1.17 8.63 -1.83
C LEU A 125 0.26 8.99 -1.44
N GLU A 126 0.50 9.47 -0.23
CA GLU A 126 1.85 9.74 0.27
C GLU A 126 2.74 8.48 0.21
N LEU A 127 2.21 7.35 0.70
CA LEU A 127 2.91 6.06 0.68
C LEU A 127 3.21 5.59 -0.74
N ALA A 128 2.21 5.66 -1.63
CA ALA A 128 2.38 5.32 -3.04
C ALA A 128 3.35 6.26 -3.77
N ASN A 129 3.65 7.44 -3.22
CA ASN A 129 4.62 8.40 -3.76
C ASN A 129 6.02 8.24 -3.18
N ARG A 130 6.17 7.64 -2.01
CA ARG A 130 7.46 7.46 -1.33
C ARG A 130 8.24 6.26 -1.84
N SER A 131 7.57 5.16 -2.12
CA SER A 131 8.22 3.94 -2.59
C SER A 131 7.30 3.06 -3.43
N PRO A 132 7.86 2.07 -4.15
CA PRO A 132 7.14 1.31 -5.15
C PRO A 132 5.84 0.68 -4.62
N CYS A 133 4.77 0.88 -5.37
CA CYS A 133 3.47 0.29 -5.13
C CYS A 133 2.99 -0.38 -6.42
N ASP A 134 2.34 -1.54 -6.31
CA ASP A 134 1.89 -2.31 -7.47
C ASP A 134 0.95 -1.49 -8.37
N PRO A 135 1.29 -1.24 -9.64
CA PRO A 135 0.48 -0.41 -10.52
C PRO A 135 -0.94 -0.95 -10.73
N LYS A 136 -1.12 -2.27 -10.80
CA LYS A 136 -2.44 -2.89 -10.96
C LYS A 136 -3.34 -2.60 -9.76
N THR A 137 -2.78 -2.60 -8.55
CA THR A 137 -3.46 -2.22 -7.31
C THR A 137 -3.87 -0.74 -7.32
N LEU A 138 -3.01 0.15 -7.81
CA LEU A 138 -3.29 1.58 -7.94
C LEU A 138 -4.35 1.88 -9.00
N THR A 139 -4.26 1.27 -10.19
CA THR A 139 -5.27 1.40 -11.26
C THR A 139 -6.64 0.90 -10.80
N ARG A 140 -6.69 -0.22 -10.07
CA ARG A 140 -7.92 -0.73 -9.47
C ARG A 140 -8.49 0.26 -8.46
N ALA A 141 -7.66 0.85 -7.60
CA ALA A 141 -8.11 1.88 -6.66
C ALA A 141 -8.66 3.11 -7.39
N ALA A 142 -8.02 3.56 -8.47
CA ALA A 142 -8.53 4.68 -9.28
C ALA A 142 -9.92 4.39 -9.84
N ARG A 143 -10.15 3.19 -10.36
CA ARG A 143 -11.47 2.77 -10.87
C ARG A 143 -12.52 2.71 -9.75
N ASP A 144 -12.20 2.03 -8.65
CA ASP A 144 -13.18 1.74 -7.59
C ASP A 144 -13.60 3.00 -6.81
N TYR A 145 -12.76 4.05 -6.80
CA TYR A 145 -12.99 5.30 -6.07
C TYR A 145 -13.29 6.50 -6.96
N LEU A 146 -13.49 6.29 -8.26
CA LEU A 146 -13.72 7.37 -9.24
C LEU A 146 -14.89 8.29 -8.84
N ASP A 147 -15.96 7.71 -8.31
CA ASP A 147 -17.17 8.46 -7.95
C ASP A 147 -17.13 9.00 -6.52
N SER A 148 -16.66 8.21 -5.56
CA SER A 148 -16.70 8.56 -4.14
C SER A 148 -15.56 9.49 -3.73
N GLU A 149 -14.35 9.28 -4.28
CA GLU A 149 -13.14 10.02 -3.89
C GLU A 149 -12.29 10.40 -5.13
N PRO A 150 -12.76 11.34 -5.98
CA PRO A 150 -12.12 11.62 -7.27
C PRO A 150 -10.66 12.09 -7.15
N ALA A 151 -10.32 12.88 -6.13
CA ALA A 151 -8.94 13.33 -5.93
C ALA A 151 -7.99 12.16 -5.63
N PHE A 152 -8.42 11.23 -4.76
CA PHE A 152 -7.71 10.00 -4.46
C PHE A 152 -7.57 9.10 -5.69
N ALA A 153 -8.65 8.97 -6.47
CA ALA A 153 -8.67 8.18 -7.68
C ALA A 153 -7.66 8.70 -8.72
N LEU A 154 -7.64 10.02 -8.94
CA LEU A 154 -6.69 10.66 -9.85
C LEU A 154 -5.24 10.45 -9.37
N GLY A 155 -4.98 10.68 -8.08
CA GLY A 155 -3.67 10.46 -7.48
C GLY A 155 -3.18 9.03 -7.65
N SER A 156 -4.08 8.05 -7.49
CA SER A 156 -3.77 6.63 -7.67
C SER A 156 -3.43 6.29 -9.13
N ALA A 157 -4.21 6.79 -10.10
CA ALA A 157 -3.95 6.56 -11.52
C ALA A 157 -2.61 7.18 -11.97
N ILE A 158 -2.30 8.39 -11.51
CA ILE A 158 -1.03 9.07 -11.79
C ILE A 158 0.15 8.32 -11.16
N ALA A 159 0.00 7.84 -9.92
CA ALA A 159 1.03 7.01 -9.28
C ALA A 159 1.25 5.70 -10.04
N ALA A 160 0.18 5.07 -10.56
CA ALA A 160 0.29 3.85 -11.37
C ALA A 160 1.12 4.11 -12.63
N LEU A 161 0.81 5.18 -13.38
CA LEU A 161 1.57 5.56 -14.58
C LEU A 161 3.04 5.87 -14.29
N ARG A 162 3.34 6.52 -13.16
CA ARG A 162 4.73 6.75 -12.73
C ARG A 162 5.45 5.42 -12.49
N TRP A 163 4.88 4.52 -11.68
CA TRP A 163 5.52 3.25 -11.36
C TRP A 163 5.70 2.35 -12.59
N LEU A 164 4.72 2.33 -13.50
CA LEU A 164 4.85 1.68 -14.80
C LEU A 164 6.02 2.26 -15.62
N SER A 165 6.16 3.59 -15.62
CA SER A 165 7.25 4.28 -16.33
C SER A 165 8.61 3.92 -15.73
N GLU A 166 8.68 3.77 -14.41
CA GLU A 166 9.89 3.33 -13.70
C GLU A 166 10.18 1.82 -13.84
N GLY A 167 9.32 1.06 -14.53
CA GLY A 167 9.51 -0.37 -14.79
C GLY A 167 8.99 -1.29 -13.68
N TRP A 168 8.14 -0.77 -12.78
CA TRP A 168 7.50 -1.56 -11.74
C TRP A 168 6.21 -2.23 -12.23
N GLY A 169 5.89 -3.35 -11.58
CA GLY A 169 4.68 -4.13 -11.80
C GLY A 169 4.97 -5.54 -12.31
N TYR A 170 4.10 -6.48 -11.94
CA TYR A 170 4.22 -7.88 -12.34
C TYR A 170 3.44 -8.14 -13.64
N GLU A 171 4.11 -8.73 -14.63
CA GLU A 171 3.52 -9.07 -15.95
C GLU A 171 2.76 -7.89 -16.55
N VAL A 172 3.45 -6.74 -16.65
CA VAL A 172 2.90 -5.51 -17.21
C VAL A 172 2.93 -5.57 -18.73
N THR A 173 1.82 -5.16 -19.34
CA THR A 173 1.60 -5.08 -20.78
C THR A 173 1.11 -3.68 -21.17
N SER A 174 0.93 -3.41 -22.48
CA SER A 174 0.48 -2.09 -22.94
C SER A 174 -0.95 -1.81 -22.47
N ILE A 175 -1.75 -2.87 -22.30
CA ILE A 175 -3.11 -2.81 -21.79
C ILE A 175 -3.14 -2.21 -20.37
N ASP A 176 -2.17 -2.56 -19.52
CA ASP A 176 -2.11 -2.03 -18.15
C ASP A 176 -1.82 -0.52 -18.15
N VAL A 177 -0.99 -0.06 -19.10
CA VAL A 177 -0.68 1.36 -19.29
C VAL A 177 -1.89 2.13 -19.82
N GLU A 178 -2.55 1.57 -20.84
CA GLU A 178 -3.78 2.12 -21.41
C GLU A 178 -4.89 2.21 -20.38
N GLU A 179 -5.06 1.18 -19.55
CA GLU A 179 -6.06 1.20 -18.48
C GLU A 179 -5.75 2.28 -17.44
N ALA A 180 -4.50 2.39 -16.98
CA ALA A 180 -4.10 3.43 -16.03
C ALA A 180 -4.32 4.85 -16.61
N TYR A 181 -4.02 5.05 -17.88
CA TYR A 181 -4.28 6.30 -18.60
C TYR A 181 -5.77 6.60 -18.69
N ASP A 182 -6.58 5.63 -19.11
CA ASP A 182 -8.02 5.79 -19.25
C ASP A 182 -8.66 6.13 -17.90
N ARG A 183 -8.23 5.49 -16.79
CA ARG A 183 -8.71 5.86 -15.45
C ARG A 183 -8.32 7.27 -15.06
N ALA A 184 -7.10 7.72 -15.38
CA ALA A 184 -6.72 9.10 -15.13
C ALA A 184 -7.60 10.08 -15.93
N MET A 185 -7.92 9.77 -17.19
CA MET A 185 -8.78 10.59 -18.04
C MET A 185 -10.24 10.59 -17.61
N ASP A 186 -10.80 9.44 -17.20
CA ASP A 186 -12.17 9.34 -16.69
C ASP A 186 -12.34 10.27 -15.46
N VAL A 187 -11.38 10.24 -14.54
CA VAL A 187 -11.39 11.10 -13.35
C VAL A 187 -11.13 12.57 -13.72
N ALA A 188 -10.20 12.84 -14.64
CA ALA A 188 -9.90 14.20 -15.10
C ALA A 188 -11.10 14.86 -15.78
N ALA A 189 -11.88 14.09 -16.56
CA ALA A 189 -13.11 14.57 -17.17
C ALA A 189 -14.15 14.95 -16.11
N LYS A 190 -14.32 14.12 -15.08
CA LYS A 190 -15.22 14.41 -13.94
C LYS A 190 -14.82 15.68 -13.19
N LEU A 191 -13.51 15.94 -13.07
CA LEU A 191 -12.97 17.13 -12.41
C LEU A 191 -12.82 18.36 -13.33
N ASN A 192 -13.14 18.24 -14.62
CA ASN A 192 -12.87 19.26 -15.65
C ASN A 192 -11.39 19.68 -15.76
N MET A 193 -10.47 18.73 -15.55
CA MET A 193 -9.01 18.94 -15.54
C MET A 193 -8.28 18.17 -16.65
N VAL A 194 -8.98 17.78 -17.72
CA VAL A 194 -8.44 16.92 -18.79
C VAL A 194 -7.15 17.47 -19.40
N GLY A 195 -7.07 18.77 -19.63
CA GLY A 195 -5.87 19.42 -20.17
C GLY A 195 -4.67 19.30 -19.24
N ASP A 196 -4.84 19.69 -17.97
CA ASP A 196 -3.78 19.67 -16.96
C ASP A 196 -3.27 18.25 -16.69
N VAL A 197 -4.19 17.29 -16.60
CA VAL A 197 -3.83 15.88 -16.35
C VAL A 197 -3.11 15.29 -17.56
N ASN A 198 -3.53 15.58 -18.79
CA ASN A 198 -2.81 15.13 -19.98
C ASN A 198 -1.38 15.68 -20.04
N GLU A 199 -1.20 16.96 -19.74
CA GLU A 199 0.13 17.57 -19.72
C GLU A 199 1.01 16.95 -18.63
N ARG A 200 0.46 16.69 -17.45
CA ARG A 200 1.18 16.00 -16.36
C ARG A 200 1.60 14.59 -16.75
N ILE A 201 0.74 13.83 -17.42
CA ILE A 201 1.08 12.47 -17.90
C ILE A 201 2.14 12.53 -19.00
N ARG A 202 2.08 13.50 -19.91
CA ARG A 202 3.10 13.71 -20.94
C ARG A 202 4.47 13.94 -20.30
N GLN A 203 4.54 14.79 -19.28
CA GLN A 203 5.77 15.07 -18.54
C GLN A 203 6.33 13.84 -17.82
N LEU A 204 5.48 12.96 -17.27
CA LEU A 204 5.93 11.68 -16.68
C LEU A 204 6.62 10.79 -17.73
N GLY A 205 6.06 10.73 -18.94
CA GLY A 205 6.66 10.02 -20.05
C GLY A 205 7.99 10.61 -20.50
N GLU A 206 8.26 11.89 -20.23
CA GLU A 206 9.48 12.63 -20.64
C GLU A 206 10.61 12.60 -19.60
N ALA A 207 10.31 12.19 -18.36
CA ALA A 207 11.22 12.33 -17.23
C ALA A 207 12.41 11.36 -17.19
N SER A 208 12.43 10.31 -18.03
CA SER A 208 13.53 9.32 -18.06
C SER A 208 13.63 8.59 -19.41
N ASP A 209 14.84 8.22 -19.81
CA ASP A 209 15.14 7.54 -21.08
C ASP A 209 15.19 6.00 -20.97
N ASN A 210 14.76 5.43 -19.83
CA ASN A 210 14.69 3.98 -19.64
C ASN A 210 13.68 3.33 -20.62
N ILE A 211 13.95 2.09 -21.04
CA ILE A 211 13.10 1.28 -21.94
C ILE A 211 11.66 1.19 -21.42
N ALA A 212 11.47 1.05 -20.11
CA ALA A 212 10.14 1.03 -19.50
C ALA A 212 9.39 2.35 -19.74
N VAL A 213 10.07 3.50 -19.62
CA VAL A 213 9.49 4.81 -19.91
C VAL A 213 9.18 4.95 -21.39
N GLN A 214 10.05 4.48 -22.29
CA GLN A 214 9.79 4.52 -23.73
C GLN A 214 8.56 3.68 -24.11
N PHE A 215 8.40 2.51 -23.49
CA PHE A 215 7.23 1.66 -23.64
C PHE A 215 5.95 2.35 -23.16
N VAL A 216 5.95 2.90 -21.94
CA VAL A 216 4.80 3.64 -21.40
C VAL A 216 4.48 4.86 -22.25
N ARG A 217 5.50 5.66 -22.61
CA ARG A 217 5.37 6.83 -23.47
C ARG A 217 4.69 6.46 -24.79
N LYS A 218 5.14 5.38 -25.43
CA LYS A 218 4.55 4.92 -26.70
C LYS A 218 3.08 4.52 -26.54
N ALA A 219 2.77 3.68 -25.54
CA ALA A 219 1.40 3.24 -25.27
C ALA A 219 0.47 4.42 -24.96
N VAL A 220 0.90 5.36 -24.11
CA VAL A 220 0.14 6.59 -23.79
C VAL A 220 -0.07 7.43 -25.05
N GLN A 221 0.97 7.68 -25.86
CA GLN A 221 0.86 8.48 -27.08
C GLN A 221 -0.08 7.86 -28.11
N GLU A 222 -0.05 6.53 -28.27
CA GLU A 222 -0.97 5.80 -29.15
C GLU A 222 -2.41 5.94 -28.66
N ARG A 223 -2.64 5.80 -27.35
CA ARG A 223 -3.97 5.95 -26.74
C ARG A 223 -4.50 7.37 -26.83
N MET A 224 -3.66 8.39 -26.60
CA MET A 224 -4.00 9.81 -26.75
C MET A 224 -4.46 10.14 -28.17
N ARG A 225 -3.72 9.66 -29.19
CA ARG A 225 -4.09 9.87 -30.60
C ARG A 225 -5.42 9.20 -30.93
N ALA A 226 -5.67 8.01 -30.39
CA ALA A 226 -6.96 7.33 -30.57
C ALA A 226 -8.10 8.11 -29.92
N ALA A 227 -7.93 8.61 -28.69
CA ALA A 227 -8.94 9.41 -27.99
C ALA A 227 -9.27 10.71 -28.77
N TYR A 228 -8.26 11.40 -29.29
CA TYR A 228 -8.45 12.62 -30.09
C TYR A 228 -9.25 12.34 -31.38
N LYS A 229 -8.94 11.24 -32.09
CA LYS A 229 -9.68 10.83 -33.29
C LYS A 229 -11.15 10.53 -32.99
N VAL A 230 -11.44 9.87 -31.87
CA VAL A 230 -12.81 9.57 -31.45
C VAL A 230 -13.58 10.86 -31.15
N LEU A 231 -12.98 11.81 -30.43
CA LEU A 231 -13.62 13.10 -30.16
C LEU A 231 -13.92 13.89 -31.45
N HIS A 232 -12.95 13.97 -32.37
CA HIS A 232 -13.14 14.64 -33.65
C HIS A 232 -14.25 13.99 -34.49
N TYR A 233 -14.29 12.64 -34.53
CA TYR A 233 -15.34 11.91 -35.23
C TYR A 233 -16.73 12.15 -34.63
N LEU A 234 -16.85 12.14 -33.30
CA LEU A 234 -18.13 12.41 -32.63
C LEU A 234 -18.60 13.84 -32.87
N GLN A 235 -17.68 14.80 -32.90
CA GLN A 235 -17.99 16.20 -33.18
C GLN A 235 -18.45 16.40 -34.63
N GLU A 236 -17.78 15.77 -35.60
CA GLU A 236 -18.25 15.74 -37.01
C GLU A 236 -19.65 15.13 -37.15
N GLN A 237 -19.95 14.03 -36.45
CA GLN A 237 -21.29 13.42 -36.50
C GLN A 237 -22.37 14.33 -35.89
N GLN A 238 -22.03 15.08 -34.85
CA GLN A 238 -22.95 15.99 -34.18
C GLN A 238 -23.25 17.23 -35.07
N ASP A 239 -22.23 17.76 -35.75
CA ASP A 239 -22.38 18.85 -36.72
C ASP A 239 -23.20 18.43 -37.94
N ILE A 240 -22.95 17.23 -38.48
CA ILE A 240 -23.77 16.65 -39.57
C ILE A 240 -25.23 16.50 -39.13
N HIS A 241 -25.49 16.02 -37.91
CA HIS A 241 -26.84 15.87 -37.40
C HIS A 241 -27.57 17.22 -37.26
N LEU A 242 -26.87 18.25 -36.79
CA LEU A 242 -27.39 19.62 -36.66
C LEU A 242 -27.68 20.25 -38.04
N GLU A 243 -26.80 20.08 -39.03
CA GLU A 243 -27.04 20.54 -40.40
C GLU A 243 -28.25 19.86 -41.05
N VAL A 244 -28.39 18.54 -40.89
CA VAL A 244 -29.54 17.79 -41.43
C VAL A 244 -30.84 18.23 -40.76
N LYS A 245 -30.80 18.55 -39.47
CA LYS A 245 -31.96 19.08 -38.73
C LYS A 245 -32.33 20.49 -39.19
N ALA A 246 -31.34 21.36 -39.43
CA ALA A 246 -31.55 22.72 -39.95
C ALA A 246 -32.17 22.71 -41.36
N ARG A 247 -31.75 21.79 -42.24
CA ARG A 247 -32.30 21.66 -43.60
C ARG A 247 -33.73 21.11 -43.67
N LYS A 248 -34.24 20.47 -42.61
CA LYS A 248 -35.61 19.95 -42.54
C LYS A 248 -36.63 20.97 -42.00
N VAL A 249 -36.17 22.11 -41.49
CA VAL A 249 -37.02 23.16 -40.88
C VAL A 249 -37.22 24.36 -41.83
N THR A 250 -36.51 24.37 -42.97
CA THR A 250 -36.66 25.33 -44.07
C THR A 250 -37.46 24.72 -45.21
#